data_AF-A0A3P7S844-F1
#
_entry.id   AF-A0A3P7S844-F1
#
_cell.length_a   1.000
_cell.length_b   1.000
_cell.length_c   1.000
_cell.angle_alpha   90.00
_cell.angle_beta   90.00
_cell.angle_gamma   90.00
#
_symmetry.space_group_name_H-M   'P 1'
#
loop_
_entity.id
_entity.type
_entity.pdbx_description
1 polymer ?
#
loop_
_entity_poly.entity_id
_entity_poly.type
_entity_poly.pdbx_seq_one_letter_code
_entity_poly.pdbx_strand_id
1 'polypeptide(L)'
;MPNFYNLQDVGEKKRFIYEAYDVIKKAIDKSEKDCANAHKWYGIILNYIGEFEGYRQQILNSYEIRKHFEKALAINDKDPTTWHLLGVWHFACADLSYPLRLIAKTIFGTPPLSTFESALEYFEKAESPNFYSRNTWYLAEVYERLGRYDEAKAFYLAAFKMPIITIDDIEVHRMVDLKY
;
A
#
# COMPACT_ATOMS: atom_id res chain seq x y z
N MET A 1 -1.48 10.79 31.43
CA MET A 1 -2.62 11.42 30.74
C MET A 1 -2.72 10.78 29.36
N PRO A 2 -3.87 10.22 28.95
CA PRO A 2 -4.06 9.82 27.56
C PRO A 2 -3.85 11.06 26.69
N ASN A 3 -3.04 10.97 25.65
CA ASN A 3 -2.73 12.10 24.79
C ASN A 3 -3.98 12.45 23.97
N PHE A 4 -4.82 13.35 24.50
CA PHE A 4 -6.09 13.77 23.88
C PHE A 4 -5.91 14.26 22.43
N TYR A 5 -4.73 14.81 22.11
CA TYR A 5 -4.36 15.20 20.75
C TYR A 5 -4.46 14.04 19.74
N ASN A 6 -4.09 12.81 20.14
CA ASN A 6 -4.09 11.67 19.23
C ASN A 6 -5.51 11.20 18.88
N LEU A 7 -6.44 11.21 19.85
CA LEU A 7 -7.83 10.79 19.59
C LEU A 7 -8.60 11.78 18.71
N GLN A 8 -8.38 13.08 18.90
CA GLN A 8 -8.96 14.11 18.03
C GLN A 8 -8.41 13.98 16.61
N ASP A 9 -7.09 13.81 16.48
CA ASP A 9 -6.42 13.62 15.17
C ASP A 9 -6.93 12.37 14.44
N VAL A 10 -7.11 11.23 15.13
CA VAL A 10 -7.70 10.01 14.53
C VAL A 10 -9.15 10.24 14.10
N GLY A 11 -9.96 10.92 14.92
CA GLY A 11 -11.35 11.23 14.60
C GLY A 11 -11.49 12.15 13.38
N GLU A 12 -10.67 13.18 13.31
CA GLU A 12 -10.62 14.11 12.17
C GLU A 12 -10.08 13.45 10.91
N LYS A 13 -8.99 12.69 11.02
CA LYS A 13 -8.45 11.89 9.91
C LYS A 13 -9.51 10.94 9.35
N LYS A 14 -10.24 10.22 10.22
CA LYS A 14 -11.33 9.35 9.79
C LYS A 14 -12.39 10.15 9.04
N ARG A 15 -12.89 11.26 9.59
CA ARG A 15 -13.87 12.13 8.92
C ARG A 15 -13.41 12.58 7.53
N PHE A 16 -12.18 13.09 7.41
CA PHE A 16 -11.64 13.56 6.13
C PHE A 16 -11.50 12.44 5.09
N ILE A 17 -11.12 11.23 5.50
CA ILE A 17 -11.04 10.08 4.59
C ILE A 17 -12.43 9.69 4.05
N TYR A 18 -13.47 9.71 4.89
CA TYR A 18 -14.84 9.43 4.41
C TYR A 18 -15.39 10.54 3.50
N GLU A 19 -15.10 11.81 3.80
CA GLU A 19 -15.44 12.93 2.90
C GLU A 19 -14.71 12.81 1.55
N ALA A 20 -13.42 12.46 1.57
CA ALA A 20 -12.65 12.19 0.36
C ALA A 20 -13.23 11.01 -0.43
N TYR A 21 -13.76 9.99 0.26
CA TYR A 21 -14.43 8.86 -0.39
C TYR A 21 -15.70 9.27 -1.13
N ASP A 22 -16.51 10.13 -0.55
CA ASP A 22 -17.70 10.66 -1.23
C ASP A 22 -17.33 11.51 -2.46
N VAL A 23 -16.24 12.28 -2.38
CA VAL A 23 -15.74 13.08 -3.50
C VAL A 23 -15.20 12.17 -4.60
N ILE A 24 -14.39 11.16 -4.28
CA ILE A 24 -13.74 10.33 -5.28
C ILE A 24 -14.75 9.40 -5.98
N LYS A 25 -15.79 8.92 -5.28
CA LYS A 25 -16.90 8.20 -5.92
C LYS A 25 -17.61 9.06 -6.96
N LYS A 26 -17.95 10.30 -6.60
CA LYS A 26 -18.57 11.24 -7.55
C LYS A 26 -17.65 11.53 -8.74
N ALA A 27 -16.35 11.62 -8.52
CA ALA A 27 -15.38 11.82 -9.59
C ALA A 27 -15.36 10.65 -10.57
N ILE A 28 -15.38 9.40 -10.08
CA ILE A 28 -15.43 8.19 -10.90
C ILE A 28 -16.78 8.07 -11.64
N ASP A 29 -17.91 8.32 -10.96
CA ASP A 29 -19.24 8.13 -11.54
C ASP A 29 -19.59 9.20 -12.60
N LYS A 30 -19.01 10.40 -12.49
CA LYS A 30 -19.35 11.55 -13.34
C LYS A 30 -18.28 11.92 -14.35
N SER A 31 -17.10 11.32 -14.31
CA SER A 31 -16.04 11.65 -15.25
C SER A 31 -16.36 11.13 -16.65
N GLU A 32 -16.39 12.02 -17.64
CA GLU A 32 -16.54 11.63 -19.06
C GLU A 32 -15.34 10.81 -19.57
N LYS A 33 -14.17 11.00 -18.97
CA LYS A 33 -12.94 10.27 -19.27
C LYS A 33 -12.34 9.73 -17.99
N ASP A 34 -11.91 8.47 -18.03
CA ASP A 34 -11.21 7.85 -16.91
C ASP A 34 -9.94 8.66 -16.57
N CYS A 35 -9.74 8.90 -15.27
CA CYS A 35 -8.60 9.65 -14.76
C CYS A 35 -7.72 8.74 -13.89
N ALA A 36 -6.46 8.54 -14.27
CA ALA A 36 -5.51 7.70 -13.53
C ALA A 36 -5.41 8.12 -12.05
N ASN A 37 -5.32 9.42 -11.79
CA ASN A 37 -5.24 9.94 -10.42
C ASN A 37 -6.53 9.71 -9.62
N ALA A 38 -7.70 9.75 -10.26
CA ALA A 38 -8.95 9.46 -9.57
C ALA A 38 -8.97 8.00 -9.09
N HIS A 39 -8.54 7.07 -9.94
CA HIS A 39 -8.42 5.66 -9.58
C HIS A 39 -7.34 5.42 -8.51
N LYS A 40 -6.16 6.04 -8.61
CA LYS A 40 -5.12 5.96 -7.57
C LYS A 40 -5.65 6.40 -6.22
N TRP A 41 -6.24 7.60 -6.14
CA TRP A 41 -6.77 8.12 -4.89
C TRP A 41 -7.93 7.29 -4.35
N TYR A 42 -8.76 6.72 -5.23
CA TYR A 42 -9.82 5.79 -4.81
C TYR A 42 -9.25 4.59 -4.05
N GLY A 43 -8.20 3.95 -4.57
CA GLY A 43 -7.54 2.83 -3.91
C GLY A 43 -6.88 3.22 -2.58
N ILE A 44 -6.19 4.37 -2.53
CA ILE A 44 -5.56 4.89 -1.30
C ILE A 44 -6.63 5.15 -0.22
N ILE A 45 -7.74 5.80 -0.57
CA ILE A 45 -8.83 6.12 0.35
C ILE A 45 -9.49 4.84 0.87
N LEU A 46 -9.77 3.87 0.00
CA LEU A 46 -10.31 2.57 0.43
C LEU A 46 -9.36 1.80 1.34
N ASN A 47 -8.04 1.92 1.16
CA ASN A 47 -7.06 1.34 2.08
C ASN A 47 -7.20 1.94 3.48
N TYR A 48 -7.24 3.28 3.59
CA TYR A 48 -7.45 3.95 4.88
C TYR A 48 -8.81 3.59 5.53
N ILE A 49 -9.89 3.51 4.74
CA ILE A 49 -11.18 3.02 5.25
C ILE A 49 -11.03 1.60 5.81
N GLY A 50 -10.31 0.72 5.11
CA GLY A 50 -10.03 -0.63 5.59
C GLY A 50 -9.29 -0.62 6.93
N GLU A 51 -8.27 0.23 7.09
CA GLU A 51 -7.52 0.39 8.35
C GLU A 51 -8.42 0.82 9.51
N PHE A 52 -9.41 1.69 9.28
CA PHE A 52 -10.35 2.12 10.32
C PHE A 52 -11.43 1.09 10.67
N GLU A 53 -11.85 0.29 9.70
CA GLU A 53 -12.97 -0.67 9.84
C GLU A 53 -12.49 -2.09 10.16
N GLY A 54 -11.19 -2.35 10.08
CA GLY A 54 -10.52 -3.59 10.47
C GLY A 54 -10.38 -4.62 9.35
N TYR A 55 -9.74 -5.74 9.70
CA TYR A 55 -9.25 -6.74 8.73
C TYR A 55 -10.32 -7.30 7.79
N ARG A 56 -11.57 -7.48 8.26
CA ARG A 56 -12.66 -7.94 7.38
C ARG A 56 -12.92 -6.93 6.27
N GLN A 57 -12.98 -5.64 6.59
CA GLN A 57 -13.20 -4.59 5.60
C GLN A 57 -11.98 -4.40 4.70
N GLN A 58 -10.76 -4.58 5.20
CA GLN A 58 -9.55 -4.57 4.36
C GLN A 58 -9.60 -5.66 3.28
N ILE A 59 -10.00 -6.89 3.64
CA ILE A 59 -10.19 -7.98 2.68
C ILE A 59 -11.31 -7.66 1.69
N LEU A 60 -12.40 -7.02 2.14
CA LEU A 60 -13.48 -6.62 1.25
C LEU A 60 -13.02 -5.57 0.23
N ASN A 61 -12.32 -4.55 0.72
CA ASN A 61 -11.82 -3.45 -0.08
C ASN A 61 -10.69 -3.88 -1.02
N SER A 62 -9.92 -4.93 -0.69
CA SER A 62 -8.71 -5.30 -1.43
C SER A 62 -8.98 -5.59 -2.91
N TYR A 63 -10.12 -6.18 -3.25
CA TYR A 63 -10.46 -6.48 -4.65
C TYR A 63 -10.72 -5.19 -5.44
N GLU A 64 -11.46 -4.24 -4.86
CA GLU A 64 -11.75 -2.97 -5.51
C GLU A 64 -10.50 -2.07 -5.58
N ILE A 65 -9.68 -2.05 -4.52
CA ILE A 65 -8.39 -1.36 -4.49
C ILE A 65 -7.51 -1.81 -5.66
N ARG A 66 -7.33 -3.12 -5.84
CA ARG A 66 -6.54 -3.67 -6.94
C ARG A 66 -7.07 -3.23 -8.30
N LYS A 67 -8.37 -3.40 -8.54
CA LYS A 67 -9.03 -2.99 -9.79
C LYS A 67 -8.77 -1.52 -10.10
N HIS A 68 -8.86 -0.65 -9.11
CA HIS A 68 -8.58 0.77 -9.29
C HIS A 68 -7.10 1.04 -9.59
N PHE A 69 -6.15 0.43 -8.87
CA PHE A 69 -4.75 0.62 -9.20
C PHE A 69 -4.35 0.07 -10.57
N GLU A 70 -4.85 -1.11 -10.96
CA GLU A 70 -4.63 -1.68 -12.29
C GLU A 70 -5.20 -0.76 -13.38
N LYS A 71 -6.40 -0.19 -13.16
CA LYS A 71 -7.00 0.80 -14.07
C LYS A 71 -6.18 2.09 -14.13
N ALA A 72 -5.66 2.56 -13.01
CA ALA A 72 -4.79 3.74 -12.97
C ALA A 72 -3.51 3.52 -13.79
N LEU A 73 -2.87 2.35 -13.67
CA LEU A 73 -1.71 2.00 -14.48
C LEU A 73 -2.04 1.76 -15.95
N ALA A 74 -3.22 1.24 -16.27
CA ALA A 74 -3.67 1.11 -17.67
C ALA A 74 -3.80 2.48 -18.37
N ILE A 75 -4.06 3.56 -17.61
CA ILE A 75 -4.16 4.93 -18.11
C ILE A 75 -2.80 5.65 -18.05
N ASN A 76 -2.02 5.43 -16.99
CA ASN A 76 -0.70 6.01 -16.79
C ASN A 76 0.26 4.95 -16.21
N ASP A 77 0.91 4.20 -17.10
CA ASP A 77 1.86 3.13 -16.77
C ASP A 77 3.22 3.65 -16.27
N LYS A 78 3.41 4.97 -16.22
CA LYS A 78 4.64 5.62 -15.73
C LYS A 78 4.50 6.20 -14.32
N ASP A 79 3.40 5.92 -13.61
CA ASP A 79 3.22 6.40 -12.24
C ASP A 79 3.92 5.46 -11.24
N PRO A 80 5.13 5.81 -10.74
CA PRO A 80 5.86 4.94 -9.82
C PRO A 80 5.10 4.76 -8.49
N THR A 81 4.26 5.73 -8.11
CA THR A 81 3.45 5.62 -6.89
C THR A 81 2.41 4.51 -7.02
N THR A 82 1.76 4.39 -8.18
CA THR A 82 0.75 3.34 -8.39
C THR A 82 1.39 1.96 -8.53
N TRP A 83 2.57 1.87 -9.16
CA TRP A 83 3.36 0.62 -9.16
C TRP A 83 3.72 0.19 -7.73
N HIS A 84 4.21 1.13 -6.92
CA HIS A 84 4.52 0.87 -5.51
C HIS A 84 3.28 0.37 -4.74
N LEU A 85 2.14 1.04 -4.88
CA LEU A 85 0.90 0.69 -4.19
C LEU A 85 0.38 -0.70 -4.57
N LEU A 86 0.52 -1.10 -5.85
CA LEU A 86 0.22 -2.48 -6.25
C LEU A 86 1.24 -3.48 -5.70
N GLY A 87 2.52 -3.12 -5.63
CA GLY A 87 3.53 -3.92 -4.95
C GLY A 87 3.15 -4.18 -3.48
N VAL A 88 2.71 -3.14 -2.76
CA VAL A 88 2.22 -3.27 -1.37
C VAL A 88 1.01 -4.19 -1.30
N TRP A 89 0.06 -4.05 -2.24
CA TRP A 89 -1.10 -4.95 -2.34
C TRP A 89 -0.68 -6.42 -2.53
N HIS A 90 0.24 -6.67 -3.46
CA HIS A 90 0.75 -8.02 -3.76
C HIS A 90 1.52 -8.61 -2.58
N PHE A 91 2.37 -7.81 -1.93
CA PHE A 91 3.09 -8.20 -0.71
C PHE A 91 2.12 -8.57 0.41
N ALA A 92 1.14 -7.71 0.69
CA ALA A 92 0.15 -7.95 1.72
C ALA A 92 -0.66 -9.23 1.46
N CYS A 93 -1.04 -9.48 0.20
CA CYS A 93 -1.76 -10.71 -0.18
C CYS A 93 -0.91 -11.98 -0.02
N ALA A 94 0.38 -11.90 -0.36
CA ALA A 94 1.33 -13.00 -0.15
C ALA A 94 1.51 -13.30 1.35
N ASP A 95 1.64 -12.25 2.17
CA ASP A 95 1.89 -12.33 3.63
C ASP A 95 0.62 -12.57 4.48
N LEU A 96 -0.58 -12.63 3.88
CA LEU A 96 -1.84 -12.86 4.61
C LEU A 96 -1.75 -14.09 5.54
N SER A 97 -2.16 -13.95 6.80
CA SER A 97 -2.23 -15.11 7.69
C SER A 97 -3.29 -16.13 7.24
N TYR A 98 -3.08 -17.42 7.54
CA TYR A 98 -4.02 -18.48 7.16
C TYR A 98 -5.50 -18.21 7.55
N PRO A 99 -5.81 -17.71 8.77
CA PRO A 99 -7.18 -17.37 9.13
C PRO A 99 -7.80 -16.27 8.25
N LEU A 100 -7.03 -15.24 7.89
CA LEU A 100 -7.51 -14.16 7.00
C LEU A 100 -7.73 -14.67 5.57
N ARG A 101 -6.86 -15.58 5.08
CA ARG A 101 -7.09 -16.25 3.78
C ARG A 101 -8.38 -17.07 3.78
N LEU A 102 -8.72 -17.72 4.89
CA LEU A 102 -9.98 -18.46 5.02
C LEU A 102 -11.19 -17.52 4.98
N ILE A 103 -11.15 -16.39 5.69
CA ILE A 103 -12.21 -15.36 5.64
C ILE A 103 -12.41 -14.85 4.21
N ALA A 104 -11.31 -14.52 3.51
CA ALA A 104 -11.37 -14.09 2.13
C ALA A 104 -11.97 -15.16 1.21
N LYS A 105 -11.58 -16.42 1.37
CA LYS A 105 -12.15 -17.56 0.64
C LYS A 105 -13.65 -17.72 0.90
N THR A 106 -14.10 -17.57 2.15
CA THR A 106 -15.53 -17.70 2.50
C THR A 106 -16.39 -16.60 1.88
N ILE A 107 -15.87 -15.36 1.81
CA ILE A 107 -16.64 -14.22 1.28
C ILE A 107 -16.60 -14.17 -0.25
N PHE A 108 -15.44 -14.41 -0.85
CA PHE A 108 -15.19 -14.19 -2.28
C PHE A 108 -14.99 -15.47 -3.11
N GLY A 109 -15.05 -16.65 -2.48
CA GLY A 109 -14.79 -17.94 -3.12
C GLY A 109 -13.30 -18.22 -3.33
N THR A 110 -12.55 -17.23 -3.81
CA THR A 110 -11.10 -17.30 -4.02
C THR A 110 -10.44 -16.14 -3.27
N PRO A 111 -9.57 -16.39 -2.28
CA PRO A 111 -8.85 -15.33 -1.58
C PRO A 111 -7.99 -14.54 -2.57
N PRO A 112 -7.63 -13.26 -2.30
CA PRO A 112 -6.67 -12.59 -3.15
C PRO A 112 -5.34 -13.33 -3.02
N LEU A 113 -4.89 -13.92 -4.13
CA LEU A 113 -3.65 -14.68 -4.19
C LEU A 113 -2.59 -13.86 -4.92
N SER A 114 -1.41 -13.80 -4.32
CA SER A 114 -0.20 -13.31 -4.95
C SER A 114 1.01 -13.98 -4.30
N THR A 115 2.18 -13.75 -4.88
CA THR A 115 3.47 -14.26 -4.40
C THR A 115 4.41 -13.10 -4.15
N PHE A 116 5.48 -13.34 -3.39
CA PHE A 116 6.50 -12.34 -3.15
C PHE A 116 7.27 -12.00 -4.44
N GLU A 117 7.38 -12.93 -5.39
CA GLU A 117 7.93 -12.66 -6.73
C GLU A 117 7.06 -11.68 -7.51
N SER A 118 5.73 -11.82 -7.47
CA SER A 118 4.86 -10.81 -8.08
C SER A 118 5.10 -9.45 -7.43
N ALA A 119 5.09 -9.38 -6.09
CA ALA A 119 5.34 -8.12 -5.38
C ALA A 119 6.68 -7.48 -5.78
N LEU A 120 7.73 -8.30 -5.96
CA LEU A 120 9.04 -7.85 -6.45
C LEU A 120 8.93 -7.11 -7.78
N GLU A 121 8.26 -7.70 -8.78
CA GLU A 121 8.10 -7.10 -10.10
C GLU A 121 7.43 -5.73 -10.06
N TYR A 122 6.45 -5.52 -9.17
CA TYR A 122 5.77 -4.23 -9.01
C TYR A 122 6.67 -3.20 -8.33
N PHE A 123 7.42 -3.60 -7.29
CA PHE A 123 8.36 -2.69 -6.63
C PHE A 123 9.52 -2.32 -7.54
N GLU A 124 10.04 -3.25 -8.34
CA GLU A 124 11.09 -2.97 -9.35
C GLU A 124 10.59 -2.02 -10.44
N LYS A 125 9.31 -2.11 -10.86
CA LYS A 125 8.72 -1.15 -11.80
C LYS A 125 8.49 0.24 -11.19
N ALA A 126 8.33 0.32 -9.88
CA ALA A 126 8.23 1.59 -9.16
C ALA A 126 9.59 2.29 -9.02
N GLU A 127 10.70 1.54 -9.11
CA GLU A 127 12.03 2.09 -8.88
C GLU A 127 12.41 3.15 -9.93
N SER A 128 12.88 4.28 -9.41
CA SER A 128 13.71 5.25 -10.12
C SER A 128 14.72 5.81 -9.13
N PRO A 129 15.88 6.33 -9.56
CA PRO A 129 16.93 6.74 -8.63
C PRO A 129 16.42 7.68 -7.53
N ASN A 130 16.52 7.23 -6.27
CA ASN A 130 16.04 7.94 -5.08
C ASN A 130 14.53 8.26 -5.07
N PHE A 131 13.69 7.40 -5.68
CA PHE A 131 12.25 7.62 -5.74
C PHE A 131 11.60 7.75 -4.36
N TYR A 132 11.61 6.66 -3.58
CA TYR A 132 10.81 6.58 -2.36
C TYR A 132 11.41 5.52 -1.43
N SER A 133 11.87 5.94 -0.24
CA SER A 133 12.56 5.04 0.70
C SER A 133 11.70 3.86 1.14
N ARG A 134 10.38 4.03 1.19
CA ARG A 134 9.44 2.95 1.50
C ARG A 134 9.38 1.90 0.40
N ASN A 135 9.56 2.25 -0.87
CA ASN A 135 9.69 1.25 -1.93
C ASN A 135 10.95 0.40 -1.72
N THR A 136 12.08 1.05 -1.43
CA THR A 136 13.35 0.38 -1.08
C THR A 136 13.22 -0.53 0.13
N TRP A 137 12.48 -0.11 1.17
CA TRP A 137 12.15 -0.94 2.33
C TRP A 137 11.35 -2.19 1.92
N TYR A 138 10.32 -2.03 1.08
CA TYR A 138 9.53 -3.17 0.63
C TYR A 138 10.30 -4.12 -0.30
N LEU A 139 11.25 -3.63 -1.10
CA LEU A 139 12.19 -4.49 -1.81
C LEU A 139 12.96 -5.38 -0.82
N ALA A 140 13.47 -4.79 0.26
CA ALA A 140 14.16 -5.55 1.31
C ALA A 140 13.26 -6.60 1.96
N GLU A 141 12.02 -6.24 2.32
CA GLU A 141 11.04 -7.18 2.90
C GLU A 141 10.73 -8.34 1.94
N VAL A 142 10.59 -8.07 0.64
CA VAL A 142 10.38 -9.11 -0.37
C VAL A 142 11.59 -10.05 -0.44
N TYR A 143 12.81 -9.52 -0.53
CA TYR A 143 14.03 -10.35 -0.54
C TYR A 143 14.14 -11.22 0.72
N GLU A 144 13.79 -10.68 1.89
CA GLU A 144 13.79 -11.44 3.14
C GLU A 144 12.77 -12.58 3.13
N ARG A 145 11.53 -12.34 2.65
CA ARG A 145 10.51 -13.39 2.50
C ARG A 145 10.89 -14.46 1.47
N LEU A 146 11.74 -14.11 0.50
CA LEU A 146 12.34 -15.03 -0.47
C LEU A 146 13.61 -15.74 0.06
N GLY A 147 14.02 -15.51 1.31
CA GLY A 147 15.20 -16.11 1.93
C GLY A 147 16.54 -15.53 1.43
N ARG A 148 16.51 -14.39 0.72
CA ARG A 148 17.66 -13.70 0.14
C ARG A 148 18.15 -12.61 1.09
N TYR A 149 18.71 -13.04 2.22
CA TYR A 149 18.99 -12.17 3.37
C TYR A 149 20.09 -11.13 3.13
N ASP A 150 21.12 -11.45 2.34
CA ASP A 150 22.20 -10.52 2.03
C ASP A 150 21.69 -9.36 1.17
N GLU A 151 20.88 -9.66 0.15
CA GLU A 151 20.20 -8.64 -0.65
C GLU A 151 19.22 -7.82 0.19
N ALA A 152 18.41 -8.49 1.03
CA ALA A 152 17.49 -7.79 1.94
C ALA A 152 18.24 -6.77 2.81
N LYS A 153 19.34 -7.19 3.43
CA LYS A 153 20.19 -6.30 4.23
C LYS A 153 20.75 -5.13 3.42
N ALA A 154 21.18 -5.37 2.18
CA ALA A 154 21.64 -4.30 1.30
C ALA A 154 20.55 -3.25 1.03
N PHE A 155 19.31 -3.70 0.77
CA PHE A 155 18.17 -2.79 0.55
C PHE A 155 17.72 -2.06 1.81
N TYR A 156 17.70 -2.71 2.99
CA TYR A 156 17.41 -2.02 4.26
C TYR A 156 18.40 -0.89 4.53
N LEU A 157 19.71 -1.17 4.35
CA LEU A 157 20.74 -0.16 4.53
C LEU A 157 20.69 0.93 3.45
N ALA A 158 20.27 0.60 2.22
CA ALA A 158 20.04 1.60 1.18
C ALA A 158 18.87 2.52 1.56
N ALA A 159 17.76 1.97 2.04
CA ALA A 159 16.59 2.73 2.50
C ALA A 159 16.94 3.68 3.65
N PHE A 160 17.75 3.22 4.63
CA PHE A 160 18.25 4.04 5.73
C PHE A 160 19.28 5.10 5.32
N LYS A 161 19.89 5.00 4.14
CA LYS A 161 20.83 6.01 3.64
C LYS A 161 20.16 7.09 2.80
N MET A 162 18.87 6.93 2.47
CA MET A 162 18.14 7.92 1.69
C MET A 162 17.86 9.18 2.51
N PRO A 163 17.78 10.37 1.88
CA PRO A 163 17.44 11.59 2.59
C PRO A 163 16.06 11.52 3.24
N ILE A 164 15.93 12.10 4.44
CA ILE A 164 14.63 12.26 5.11
C ILE A 164 13.94 13.49 4.52
N ILE A 165 12.87 13.29 3.74
CA ILE A 165 12.08 14.37 3.13
C ILE A 165 10.64 14.34 3.64
N THR A 166 10.09 13.14 3.85
CA THR A 166 8.70 12.87 4.21
C THR A 166 8.58 12.13 5.53
N ILE A 167 7.37 12.06 6.07
CA ILE A 167 7.06 11.27 7.27
C ILE A 167 7.34 9.78 7.02
N ASP A 168 7.12 9.29 5.80
CA ASP A 168 7.44 7.92 5.42
C ASP A 168 8.93 7.63 5.51
N ASP A 169 9.79 8.58 5.13
CA ASP A 169 11.24 8.41 5.27
C ASP A 169 11.64 8.32 6.75
N ILE A 170 11.02 9.11 7.64
CA ILE A 170 11.26 9.03 9.09
C ILE A 170 10.88 7.63 9.61
N GLU A 171 9.73 7.12 9.18
CA GLU A 171 9.28 5.78 9.58
C GLU A 171 10.22 4.69 9.05
N VAL A 172 10.65 4.78 7.80
CA VAL A 172 11.61 3.84 7.21
C VAL A 172 12.94 3.83 7.96
N HIS A 173 13.50 5.00 8.30
CA HIS A 173 14.71 5.04 9.13
C HIS A 173 14.52 4.36 10.47
N ARG A 174 13.38 4.64 11.14
CA ARG A 174 13.04 4.00 12.42
C ARG A 174 12.85 2.49 12.28
N MET A 175 12.22 2.01 11.21
CA MET A 175 12.02 0.58 10.97
C MET A 175 13.35 -0.14 10.75
N VAL A 176 14.30 0.47 10.03
CA VAL A 176 15.65 -0.10 9.84
C VAL A 176 16.45 -0.09 11.15
N ASP A 177 16.40 1.01 11.92
CA ASP A 177 17.07 1.14 13.23
C ASP A 177 16.52 0.14 14.27
N LEU A 178 15.23 -0.17 14.23
CA LEU A 178 14.65 -1.22 15.09
C LEU A 178 15.02 -2.64 14.65
N LYS A 179 15.46 -2.82 13.40
CA LYS A 179 15.82 -4.13 12.83
C LYS A 179 17.30 -4.49 13.09
N TYR A 180 18.18 -3.51 13.31
CA TYR A 180 19.64 -3.66 13.46
C TYR A 180 20.20 -2.89 14.64
#